data_AF-A0A938IXQ9-F1
#
_entry.id   AF-A0A938IXQ9-F1
#
_cell.length_a   1.000
_cell.length_b   1.000
_cell.length_c   1.000
_cell.angle_alpha   90.00
_cell.angle_beta   90.00
_cell.angle_gamma   90.00
#
_symmetry.space_group_name_H-M   'P 1'
#
loop_
_entity.id
_entity.type
_entity.pdbx_description
1 polymer ?
#
loop_
_entity_poly.entity_id
_entity_poly.type
_entity_poly.pdbx_seq_one_letter_code
_entity_poly.pdbx_strand_id
1 'polypeptide(L)'
;MSWERDPLWAKARLFFGRAFSESRDEPAFGLWCSLGLELLARAALASISPTLLAEPDNEHKYLLHALNRGSERTPRKSISASQVFALCRTLFPGFTDDDLKAALALLNRRNEELHSGGAAFDEYRPNQWLVGFYRACHSLASAMGESLSSLFGQEEAEVANGILTGNQNDVTQRVNSSIAAHRKVFGDRPQEERESAQKKAKELGEQLAVQRHHRVTCPACQSVATVQGTPFGKEHVTPGDDNIVVRQSISPTSFCCSACGLRLEGYAELQAANLGGHYTRRTTYSPEEYYGLVDPENLEPYIEEYLQNLEEYDNE
;
A
#
# COMPACT_ATOMS: atom_id res chain seq x y z
N MET A 1 -1.17 20.01 28.03
CA MET A 1 -1.33 19.02 26.94
C MET A 1 -0.12 18.12 27.04
N SER A 2 -0.33 16.90 27.54
CA SER A 2 0.74 15.92 27.65
C SER A 2 0.82 15.13 26.34
N TRP A 3 2.02 15.01 25.78
CA TRP A 3 2.34 14.14 24.64
C TRP A 3 2.80 12.76 25.11
N GLU A 4 2.58 12.42 26.39
CA GLU A 4 2.87 11.10 26.93
C GLU A 4 1.94 10.05 26.33
N ARG A 5 2.44 8.81 26.29
CA ARG A 5 1.73 7.65 25.76
C ARG A 5 0.36 7.46 26.43
N ASP A 6 0.31 7.41 27.75
CA ASP A 6 -0.90 6.98 28.48
C ASP A 6 -2.10 7.93 28.31
N PRO A 7 -1.94 9.26 28.43
CA PRO A 7 -3.03 10.19 28.13
C PRO A 7 -3.53 10.10 26.68
N LEU A 8 -2.62 9.92 25.72
CA LEU A 8 -2.98 9.79 24.30
C LEU A 8 -3.73 8.47 24.04
N TRP A 9 -3.24 7.37 24.60
CA TRP A 9 -3.88 6.05 24.54
C TRP A 9 -5.29 6.07 25.16
N ALA A 10 -5.42 6.61 26.38
CA ALA A 10 -6.71 6.72 27.05
C ALA A 10 -7.71 7.56 26.23
N LYS A 11 -7.25 8.64 25.59
CA LYS A 11 -8.09 9.48 24.75
C LYS A 11 -8.46 8.79 23.43
N ALA A 12 -7.56 8.00 22.84
CA ALA A 12 -7.88 7.17 21.67
C ALA A 12 -9.00 6.18 22.02
N ARG A 13 -8.88 5.46 23.14
CA ARG A 13 -9.93 4.56 23.65
C ARG A 13 -11.26 5.26 23.88
N LEU A 14 -11.23 6.47 24.45
CA LEU A 14 -12.45 7.27 24.63
C LEU A 14 -13.14 7.58 23.30
N PHE A 15 -12.37 7.93 22.26
CA PHE A 15 -12.93 8.25 20.94
C PHE A 15 -13.43 7.01 20.21
N PHE A 16 -12.73 5.88 20.34
CA PHE A 16 -13.24 4.61 19.83
C PHE A 16 -14.52 4.17 20.56
N GLY A 17 -14.59 4.34 21.88
CA GLY A 17 -15.82 4.09 22.64
C GLY A 17 -17.01 4.93 22.15
N ARG A 18 -16.76 6.19 21.76
CA ARG A 18 -17.79 7.03 21.11
C ARG A 18 -18.15 6.53 19.72
N ALA A 19 -17.16 6.13 18.92
CA ALA A 19 -17.42 5.58 17.59
C ALA A 19 -18.35 4.37 17.68
N PHE A 20 -18.04 3.40 18.54
CA PHE A 20 -18.81 2.15 18.63
C PHE A 20 -20.15 2.28 19.35
N SER A 21 -20.43 3.42 19.98
CA SER A 21 -21.79 3.75 20.43
C SER A 21 -22.68 4.32 19.34
N GLU A 22 -22.11 4.74 18.21
CA GLU A 22 -22.86 5.20 17.03
C GLU A 22 -23.20 4.02 16.11
N SER A 23 -24.25 4.18 15.30
CA SER A 23 -24.48 3.27 14.18
C SER A 23 -23.32 3.39 13.18
N ARG A 24 -22.88 2.25 12.62
CA ARG A 24 -21.76 2.23 11.65
C ARG A 24 -22.06 3.02 10.37
N ASP A 25 -23.33 3.18 10.02
CA ASP A 25 -23.77 3.91 8.83
C ASP A 25 -23.83 5.44 9.07
N GLU A 26 -23.69 5.90 10.31
CA GLU A 26 -23.71 7.33 10.63
C GLU A 26 -22.34 7.98 10.38
N PRO A 27 -22.27 9.20 9.78
CA PRO A 27 -21.01 9.90 9.56
C PRO A 27 -20.15 10.07 10.82
N ALA A 28 -20.81 10.21 11.99
CA ALA A 28 -20.16 10.32 13.28
C ALA A 28 -19.25 9.11 13.61
N PHE A 29 -19.62 7.90 13.16
CA PHE A 29 -18.81 6.70 13.36
C PHE A 29 -17.43 6.83 12.69
N GLY A 30 -17.40 7.22 11.42
CA GLY A 30 -16.18 7.43 10.65
C GLY A 30 -15.33 8.57 11.22
N LEU A 31 -15.98 9.66 11.62
CA LEU A 31 -15.32 10.81 12.25
C LEU A 31 -14.63 10.40 13.56
N TRP A 32 -15.33 9.74 14.48
CA TRP A 32 -14.74 9.29 15.75
C TRP A 32 -13.63 8.26 15.55
N CYS A 33 -13.79 7.32 14.61
CA CYS A 33 -12.75 6.38 14.22
C CYS A 33 -11.48 7.09 13.74
N SER A 34 -11.62 8.11 12.88
CA SER A 34 -10.48 8.88 12.35
C SER A 34 -9.71 9.61 13.45
N LEU A 35 -10.43 10.22 14.40
CA LEU A 35 -9.85 10.94 15.53
C LEU A 35 -9.15 9.99 16.51
N GLY A 36 -9.78 8.84 16.79
CA GLY A 36 -9.20 7.79 17.61
C GLY A 36 -7.92 7.23 17.00
N LEU A 37 -7.92 6.97 15.67
CA LEU A 37 -6.75 6.46 14.95
C LEU A 37 -5.57 7.43 14.99
N GLU A 38 -5.80 8.74 14.82
CA GLU A 38 -4.72 9.72 14.96
C GLU A 38 -4.12 9.70 16.37
N LEU A 39 -4.96 9.69 17.41
CA LEU A 39 -4.49 9.66 18.80
C LEU A 39 -3.74 8.36 19.11
N LEU A 40 -4.20 7.23 18.56
CA LEU A 40 -3.53 5.94 18.68
C LEU A 40 -2.13 5.97 18.06
N ALA A 41 -2.00 6.52 16.85
CA ALA A 41 -0.71 6.65 16.19
C ALA A 41 0.24 7.60 16.95
N ARG A 42 -0.30 8.69 17.50
CA ARG A 42 0.48 9.58 18.38
C ARG A 42 0.93 8.86 19.66
N ALA A 43 0.05 8.05 20.28
CA ALA A 43 0.40 7.24 21.44
C ALA A 43 1.51 6.24 21.10
N ALA A 44 1.45 5.61 19.93
CA ALA A 44 2.49 4.69 19.46
C ALA A 44 3.86 5.38 19.36
N LEU A 45 3.95 6.56 18.72
CA LEU A 45 5.20 7.33 18.69
C LEU A 45 5.67 7.74 20.09
N ALA A 46 4.75 8.21 20.93
CA ALA A 46 5.05 8.61 22.30
C ALA A 46 5.54 7.45 23.18
N SER A 47 5.20 6.20 22.85
CA SER A 47 5.71 5.01 23.54
C SER A 47 7.20 4.79 23.32
N ILE A 48 7.75 5.26 22.19
CA ILE A 48 9.20 5.34 21.97
C ILE A 48 9.74 6.60 22.65
N SER A 49 9.19 7.76 22.31
CA SER A 49 9.51 9.03 22.95
C SER A 49 8.48 10.12 22.59
N PRO A 50 7.99 10.91 23.57
CA PRO A 50 7.10 12.05 23.30
C PRO A 50 7.76 13.13 22.42
N THR A 51 9.09 13.15 22.32
CA THR A 51 9.82 14.11 21.47
C THR A 51 9.56 13.91 19.98
N LEU A 52 9.18 12.70 19.56
CA LEU A 52 8.83 12.40 18.16
C LEU A 52 7.56 13.13 17.70
N LEU A 53 6.77 13.66 18.65
CA LEU A 53 5.57 14.43 18.34
C LEU A 53 5.83 15.94 18.26
N ALA A 54 7.00 16.40 18.71
CA ALA A 54 7.36 17.81 18.64
C ALA A 54 7.58 18.22 17.18
N GLU A 55 6.97 19.33 16.77
CA GLU A 55 7.31 19.91 15.48
C GLU A 55 8.78 20.38 15.50
N PRO A 56 9.55 20.19 14.41
CA PRO A 56 10.88 20.76 14.29
C PRO A 56 10.85 22.29 14.38
N ASP A 57 11.74 22.84 15.21
CA ASP A 57 11.91 24.28 15.40
C ASP A 57 13.38 24.58 15.69
N ASN A 58 13.92 25.63 15.07
CA ASN A 58 15.35 25.99 15.18
C ASN A 58 15.77 26.33 16.62
N GLU A 59 14.84 26.84 17.43
CA GLU A 59 15.07 27.17 18.84
C GLU A 59 14.72 26.00 19.77
N HIS A 60 14.37 24.83 19.21
CA HIS A 60 13.95 23.63 19.93
C HIS A 60 12.78 23.85 20.90
N LYS A 61 11.95 24.88 20.67
CA LYS A 61 10.83 25.26 21.54
C LYS A 61 9.91 24.09 21.87
N TYR A 62 9.46 23.40 20.84
CA TYR A 62 8.50 22.30 20.96
C TYR A 62 9.16 21.01 21.48
N LEU A 63 10.43 20.80 21.15
CA LEU A 63 11.22 19.70 21.68
C LEU A 63 11.42 19.83 23.19
N LEU A 64 11.83 21.02 23.65
CA LEU A 64 11.96 21.32 25.08
C LEU A 64 10.63 21.15 25.80
N HIS A 65 9.52 21.51 25.17
CA HIS A 65 8.19 21.24 25.71
C HIS A 65 7.93 19.73 25.88
N ALA A 66 8.22 18.91 24.86
CA ALA A 66 8.08 17.45 24.95
C ALA A 66 8.93 16.82 26.07
N LEU A 67 10.06 17.45 26.40
CA LEU A 67 10.97 17.05 27.49
C LEU A 67 10.57 17.60 28.87
N ASN A 68 9.43 18.29 28.99
CA ASN A 68 9.03 18.99 30.21
C ASN A 68 10.10 20.00 30.71
N ARG A 69 10.74 20.70 29.77
CA ARG A 69 11.75 21.75 30.00
C ARG A 69 11.44 23.06 29.27
N GLY A 70 10.37 23.10 28.48
CA GLY A 70 9.94 24.27 27.73
C GLY A 70 9.25 25.31 28.61
N SER A 71 9.25 26.57 28.16
CA SER A 71 8.50 27.65 28.79
C SER A 71 6.99 27.47 28.61
N GLU A 72 6.20 27.76 29.66
CA GLU A 72 4.74 27.77 29.56
C GLU A 72 4.19 28.83 28.61
N ARG A 73 4.98 29.87 28.32
CA ARG A 73 4.60 30.96 27.40
C ARG A 73 4.73 30.56 25.93
N THR A 74 5.40 29.45 25.65
CA THR A 74 5.60 28.97 24.29
C THR A 74 4.39 28.14 23.85
N PRO A 75 3.73 28.48 22.72
CA PRO A 75 2.62 27.67 22.22
C PRO A 75 3.10 26.26 21.92
N ARG A 76 2.28 25.26 22.23
CA ARG A 76 2.60 23.85 21.98
C ARG A 76 2.24 23.53 20.54
N LYS A 77 3.22 23.15 19.72
CA LYS A 77 2.99 22.74 18.34
C LYS A 77 3.57 21.34 18.09
N SER A 78 2.72 20.46 17.59
CA SER A 78 3.10 19.09 17.25
C SER A 78 3.15 18.91 15.75
N ILE A 79 3.84 17.87 15.29
CA ILE A 79 3.78 17.45 13.89
C ILE A 79 2.34 17.14 13.43
N SER A 80 2.14 17.26 12.11
CA SER A 80 0.87 16.96 11.45
C SER A 80 0.50 15.47 11.56
N ALA A 81 -0.79 15.16 11.45
CA ALA A 81 -1.27 13.77 11.46
C ALA A 81 -0.63 12.92 10.35
N SER A 82 -0.46 13.48 9.14
CA SER A 82 0.21 12.78 8.04
C SER A 82 1.66 12.42 8.37
N GLN A 83 2.40 13.33 9.01
CA GLN A 83 3.76 13.06 9.50
C GLN A 83 3.78 12.02 10.61
N VAL A 84 2.79 12.00 11.51
CA VAL A 84 2.66 10.97 12.55
C VAL A 84 2.58 9.57 11.92
N PHE A 85 1.69 9.39 10.93
CA PHE A 85 1.55 8.09 10.27
C PHE A 85 2.81 7.70 9.47
N ALA A 86 3.46 8.66 8.79
CA ALA A 86 4.72 8.41 8.08
C ALA A 86 5.85 7.97 9.03
N LEU A 87 5.95 8.58 10.22
CA LEU A 87 6.88 8.13 11.25
C LEU A 87 6.51 6.74 11.79
N CYS A 88 5.22 6.45 11.99
CA CYS A 88 4.79 5.11 12.41
C CYS A 88 5.23 4.04 11.40
N ARG A 89 5.06 4.30 10.10
CA ARG A 89 5.55 3.41 9.02
C ARG A 89 7.06 3.19 9.05
N THR A 90 7.80 4.22 9.44
CA THR A 90 9.27 4.17 9.52
C THR A 90 9.74 3.39 10.75
N LEU A 91 9.09 3.58 11.89
CA LEU A 91 9.54 3.08 13.19
C LEU A 91 8.94 1.71 13.55
N PHE A 92 7.78 1.34 13.01
CA PHE A 92 7.08 0.10 13.35
C PHE A 92 6.97 -0.80 12.11
N PRO A 93 7.80 -1.85 11.99
CA PRO A 93 7.78 -2.75 10.83
C PRO A 93 6.43 -3.41 10.56
N GLY A 94 5.62 -3.63 11.61
CA GLY A 94 4.27 -4.19 11.50
C GLY A 94 3.23 -3.22 10.94
N PHE A 95 3.51 -1.91 10.92
CA PHE A 95 2.66 -0.91 10.30
C PHE A 95 3.08 -0.74 8.83
N THR A 96 2.34 -1.36 7.93
CA THR A 96 2.73 -1.52 6.52
C THR A 96 2.39 -0.30 5.65
N ASP A 97 2.84 -0.28 4.39
CA ASP A 97 2.46 0.77 3.44
C ASP A 97 0.95 0.78 3.15
N ASP A 98 0.28 -0.37 3.22
CA ASP A 98 -1.17 -0.45 3.06
C ASP A 98 -1.92 0.07 4.29
N ASP A 99 -1.35 -0.08 5.49
CA ASP A 99 -1.87 0.56 6.71
C ASP A 99 -1.71 2.08 6.64
N LEU A 100 -0.55 2.55 6.17
CA LEU A 100 -0.31 3.98 5.95
C LEU A 100 -1.31 4.56 4.96
N LYS A 101 -1.52 3.91 3.81
CA LYS A 101 -2.52 4.35 2.81
C LYS A 101 -3.93 4.40 3.39
N ALA A 102 -4.34 3.37 4.13
CA ALA A 102 -5.66 3.33 4.76
C ALA A 102 -5.84 4.45 5.79
N ALA A 103 -4.84 4.67 6.64
CA ALA A 103 -4.85 5.73 7.64
C ALA A 103 -4.89 7.13 7.01
N LEU A 104 -4.11 7.36 5.95
CA LEU A 104 -4.12 8.63 5.21
C LEU A 104 -5.43 8.86 4.45
N ALA A 105 -6.05 7.82 3.89
CA ALA A 105 -7.36 7.94 3.27
C ALA A 105 -8.42 8.38 4.30
N LEU A 106 -8.44 7.75 5.47
CA LEU A 106 -9.36 8.11 6.55
C LEU A 106 -9.09 9.53 7.10
N LEU A 107 -7.82 9.92 7.20
CA LEU A 107 -7.40 11.27 7.56
C LEU A 107 -7.89 12.32 6.55
N ASN A 108 -7.77 12.04 5.26
CA ASN A 108 -8.22 12.95 4.20
C ASN A 108 -9.75 13.11 4.23
N ARG A 109 -10.49 12.02 4.45
CA ARG A 109 -11.96 12.10 4.62
C ARG A 109 -12.38 12.93 5.81
N ARG A 110 -11.67 12.80 6.93
CA ARG A 110 -11.89 13.69 8.07
C ARG A 110 -11.59 15.15 7.72
N ASN A 111 -10.51 15.43 7.00
CA ASN A 111 -10.20 16.80 6.61
C ASN A 111 -11.27 17.38 5.69
N GLU A 112 -11.78 16.58 4.74
CA GLU A 112 -12.89 16.96 3.88
C GLU A 112 -14.17 17.21 4.68
N GLU A 113 -14.53 16.33 5.61
CA GLU A 113 -15.69 16.48 6.52
C GLU A 113 -15.61 17.77 7.36
N LEU A 114 -14.43 18.13 7.85
CA LEU A 114 -14.25 19.25 8.79
C LEU A 114 -13.93 20.59 8.11
N HIS A 115 -13.41 20.58 6.90
CA HIS A 115 -12.85 21.78 6.25
C HIS A 115 -13.46 22.08 4.89
N SER A 116 -14.38 21.25 4.40
CA SER A 116 -15.13 21.51 3.16
C SER A 116 -16.63 21.60 3.43
N GLY A 117 -17.42 21.86 2.38
CA GLY A 117 -18.88 21.79 2.44
C GLY A 117 -19.46 20.41 2.12
N GLY A 118 -18.61 19.39 1.90
CA GLY A 118 -19.02 18.03 1.54
C GLY A 118 -19.30 17.12 2.74
N ALA A 119 -20.14 16.10 2.54
CA ALA A 119 -20.45 15.05 3.52
C ALA A 119 -19.57 13.82 3.28
N ALA A 120 -18.28 13.95 3.56
CA ALA A 120 -17.25 12.98 3.16
C ALA A 120 -17.48 11.58 3.73
N PHE A 121 -17.96 11.47 4.97
CA PHE A 121 -18.22 10.15 5.58
C PHE A 121 -19.55 9.53 5.15
N ASP A 122 -20.52 10.33 4.69
CA ASP A 122 -21.77 9.81 4.11
C ASP A 122 -21.49 9.14 2.74
N GLU A 123 -20.60 9.73 1.96
CA GLU A 123 -20.15 9.17 0.68
C GLU A 123 -19.17 7.99 0.84
N TYR A 124 -18.48 7.89 1.99
CA TYR A 124 -17.42 6.91 2.24
C TYR A 124 -17.85 5.77 3.18
N ARG A 125 -18.57 4.81 2.60
CA ARG A 125 -19.18 3.70 3.35
C ARG A 125 -18.18 2.84 4.15
N PRO A 126 -18.56 2.36 5.35
CA PRO A 126 -17.68 1.57 6.23
C PRO A 126 -17.01 0.37 5.57
N ASN A 127 -17.72 -0.35 4.69
CA ASN A 127 -17.18 -1.52 4.00
C ASN A 127 -15.92 -1.22 3.16
N GLN A 128 -15.70 0.04 2.75
CA GLN A 128 -14.54 0.43 1.96
C GLN A 128 -13.25 0.62 2.79
N TRP A 129 -13.39 0.93 4.09
CA TRP A 129 -12.25 1.37 4.91
C TRP A 129 -12.07 0.62 6.22
N LEU A 130 -13.12 -0.03 6.72
CA LEU A 130 -13.14 -0.64 8.05
C LEU A 130 -12.07 -1.73 8.23
N VAL A 131 -11.79 -2.51 7.18
CA VAL A 131 -10.72 -3.51 7.18
C VAL A 131 -9.34 -2.87 7.35
N GLY A 132 -9.05 -1.83 6.56
CA GLY A 132 -7.79 -1.10 6.63
C GLY A 132 -7.63 -0.38 7.98
N PHE A 133 -8.73 0.16 8.51
CA PHE A 133 -8.78 0.77 9.83
C PHE A 133 -8.43 -0.22 10.95
N TYR A 134 -9.11 -1.39 11.02
CA TYR A 134 -8.80 -2.36 12.07
C TYR A 134 -7.39 -2.93 11.95
N ARG A 135 -6.89 -3.11 10.73
CA ARG A 135 -5.51 -3.57 10.49
C ARG A 135 -4.50 -2.53 10.99
N ALA A 136 -4.69 -1.25 10.66
CA ALA A 136 -3.87 -0.16 11.17
C ALA A 136 -3.92 -0.07 12.71
N CYS A 137 -5.11 -0.17 13.31
CA CYS A 137 -5.28 -0.19 14.76
C CYS A 137 -4.56 -1.38 15.42
N HIS A 138 -4.67 -2.57 14.83
CA HIS A 138 -3.99 -3.77 15.31
C HIS A 138 -2.47 -3.60 15.29
N SER A 139 -1.92 -3.11 14.18
CA SER A 139 -0.48 -2.89 14.04
C SER A 139 0.06 -1.86 15.04
N LEU A 140 -0.66 -0.75 15.24
CA LEU A 140 -0.26 0.30 16.19
C LEU A 140 -0.41 -0.14 17.65
N ALA A 141 -1.49 -0.86 18.01
CA ALA A 141 -1.66 -1.41 19.35
C ALA A 141 -0.55 -2.43 19.66
N SER A 142 -0.29 -3.35 18.72
CA SER A 142 0.77 -4.36 18.87
C SER A 142 2.16 -3.74 19.04
N ALA A 143 2.43 -2.62 18.35
CA ALA A 143 3.70 -1.89 18.49
C ALA A 143 3.94 -1.35 19.91
N MET A 144 2.87 -1.11 20.69
CA MET A 144 2.95 -0.69 22.08
C MET A 144 2.86 -1.87 23.08
N GLY A 145 2.80 -3.11 22.59
CA GLY A 145 2.56 -4.29 23.43
C GLY A 145 1.10 -4.44 23.89
N GLU A 146 0.17 -3.75 23.22
CA GLU A 146 -1.26 -3.78 23.51
C GLU A 146 -2.02 -4.66 22.52
N SER A 147 -3.30 -4.94 22.82
CA SER A 147 -4.17 -5.78 22.00
C SER A 147 -5.40 -4.99 21.52
N LEU A 148 -6.13 -5.53 20.53
CA LEU A 148 -7.43 -4.96 20.15
C LEU A 148 -8.43 -5.02 21.31
N SER A 149 -8.37 -6.05 22.17
CA SER A 149 -9.22 -6.17 23.35
C SER A 149 -8.95 -5.06 24.37
N SER A 150 -7.69 -4.69 24.60
CA SER A 150 -7.36 -3.57 25.50
C SER A 150 -7.71 -2.21 24.89
N LEU A 151 -7.68 -2.10 23.56
CA LEU A 151 -8.04 -0.88 22.83
C LEU A 151 -9.55 -0.64 22.76
N PHE A 152 -10.32 -1.61 22.25
CA PHE A 152 -11.74 -1.46 21.94
C PHE A 152 -12.69 -2.08 22.97
N GLY A 153 -12.18 -2.98 23.82
CA GLY A 153 -13.01 -3.89 24.62
C GLY A 153 -13.23 -5.21 23.91
N GLN A 154 -13.70 -6.21 24.66
CA GLN A 154 -13.74 -7.60 24.21
C GLN A 154 -14.68 -7.82 23.01
N GLU A 155 -15.90 -7.30 23.08
CA GLU A 155 -16.94 -7.50 22.06
C GLU A 155 -16.50 -6.94 20.69
N GLU A 156 -16.06 -5.69 20.66
CA GLU A 156 -15.63 -5.04 19.41
C GLU A 156 -14.32 -5.62 18.88
N ALA A 157 -13.42 -6.07 19.77
CA ALA A 157 -12.21 -6.78 19.36
C ALA A 157 -12.52 -8.11 18.66
N GLU A 158 -13.52 -8.86 19.11
CA GLU A 158 -13.99 -10.08 18.45
C GLU A 158 -14.53 -9.76 17.05
N VAL A 159 -15.32 -8.69 16.91
CA VAL A 159 -15.81 -8.24 15.59
C VAL A 159 -14.66 -7.82 14.67
N ALA A 160 -13.71 -7.02 15.17
CA ALA A 160 -12.54 -6.59 14.42
C ALA A 160 -11.71 -7.79 13.95
N ASN A 161 -11.45 -8.76 14.84
CA ASN A 161 -10.74 -9.99 14.50
C ASN A 161 -11.53 -10.82 13.47
N GLY A 162 -12.86 -10.88 13.58
CA GLY A 162 -13.73 -11.53 12.60
C GLY A 162 -13.64 -10.88 11.21
N ILE A 163 -13.55 -9.55 11.13
CA ILE A 163 -13.40 -8.82 9.87
C ILE A 163 -12.00 -9.02 9.26
N LEU A 164 -10.96 -9.04 10.10
CA LEU A 164 -9.58 -9.27 9.68
C LEU A 164 -9.35 -10.72 9.20
N THR A 165 -9.92 -11.70 9.90
CA THR A 165 -9.83 -13.12 9.53
C THR A 165 -10.77 -13.49 8.39
N GLY A 166 -11.99 -12.94 8.39
CA GLY A 166 -13.01 -13.10 7.35
C GLY A 166 -12.48 -12.72 5.97
N ASN A 167 -11.81 -11.57 5.81
CA ASN A 167 -11.29 -11.18 4.50
C ASN A 167 -10.17 -12.09 3.98
N GLN A 168 -9.30 -12.64 4.84
CA GLN A 168 -8.29 -13.59 4.40
C GLN A 168 -8.91 -14.93 4.00
N ASN A 169 -9.89 -15.42 4.76
CA ASN A 169 -10.58 -16.66 4.46
C ASN A 169 -11.51 -16.52 3.25
N ASP A 170 -12.22 -15.41 3.09
CA ASP A 170 -13.13 -15.14 1.97
C ASP A 170 -12.35 -14.95 0.68
N VAL A 171 -11.24 -14.20 0.71
CA VAL A 171 -10.35 -14.09 -0.46
C VAL A 171 -9.76 -15.46 -0.80
N THR A 172 -9.27 -16.21 0.18
CA THR A 172 -8.72 -17.55 -0.05
C THR A 172 -9.77 -18.51 -0.60
N GLN A 173 -10.97 -18.54 -0.03
CA GLN A 173 -12.08 -19.38 -0.47
C GLN A 173 -12.56 -18.97 -1.86
N ARG A 174 -12.71 -17.68 -2.15
CA ARG A 174 -13.09 -17.17 -3.48
C ARG A 174 -12.05 -17.52 -4.53
N VAL A 175 -10.77 -17.31 -4.23
CA VAL A 175 -9.65 -17.66 -5.14
C VAL A 175 -9.61 -19.17 -5.37
N ASN A 176 -9.70 -19.99 -4.32
CA ASN A 176 -9.74 -21.44 -4.44
C ASN A 176 -10.96 -21.93 -5.21
N SER A 177 -12.13 -21.32 -5.00
CA SER A 177 -13.37 -21.63 -5.73
C SER A 177 -13.23 -21.27 -7.21
N SER A 178 -12.63 -20.11 -7.51
CA SER A 178 -12.34 -19.68 -8.88
C SER A 178 -11.34 -20.62 -9.56
N ILE A 179 -10.25 -20.99 -8.88
CA ILE A 179 -9.26 -21.95 -9.38
C ILE A 179 -9.95 -23.31 -9.65
N ALA A 180 -10.78 -23.80 -8.74
CA ALA A 180 -11.50 -25.06 -8.89
C ALA A 180 -12.50 -25.03 -10.06
N ALA A 181 -13.26 -23.94 -10.20
CA ALA A 181 -14.21 -23.75 -11.30
C ALA A 181 -13.48 -23.75 -12.66
N HIS A 182 -12.41 -22.97 -12.81
CA HIS A 182 -11.63 -22.92 -14.04
C HIS A 182 -10.90 -24.24 -14.32
N ARG A 183 -10.44 -24.95 -13.27
CA ARG A 183 -9.86 -26.29 -13.41
C ARG A 183 -10.89 -27.29 -13.94
N LYS A 184 -12.12 -27.27 -13.41
CA LYS A 184 -13.21 -28.14 -13.87
C LYS A 184 -13.59 -27.83 -15.32
N VAL A 185 -13.89 -26.56 -15.62
CA VAL A 185 -14.27 -26.13 -16.98
C VAL A 185 -13.19 -26.45 -18.00
N PHE A 186 -11.91 -26.27 -17.65
CA PHE A 186 -10.81 -26.63 -18.54
C PHE A 186 -10.63 -28.15 -18.66
N GLY A 187 -10.81 -28.89 -17.57
CA GLY A 187 -10.71 -30.36 -17.53
C GLY A 187 -11.78 -31.07 -18.34
N ASP A 188 -12.99 -30.50 -18.39
CA ASP A 188 -14.15 -31.05 -19.14
C ASP A 188 -14.03 -30.83 -20.66
N ARG A 189 -13.04 -30.04 -21.14
CA ARG A 189 -12.81 -29.83 -22.57
C ARG A 189 -12.24 -31.09 -23.25
N PRO A 190 -12.56 -31.32 -24.54
CA PRO A 190 -11.91 -32.36 -25.34
C PRO A 190 -10.38 -32.26 -25.26
N GLN A 191 -9.70 -33.41 -25.31
CA GLN A 191 -8.23 -33.46 -25.22
C GLN A 191 -7.57 -32.57 -26.29
N GLU A 192 -8.05 -32.62 -27.51
CA GLU A 192 -7.54 -31.81 -28.63
C GLU A 192 -7.66 -30.30 -28.38
N GLU A 193 -8.77 -29.85 -27.79
CA GLU A 193 -8.97 -28.45 -27.40
C GLU A 193 -8.05 -28.03 -26.24
N ARG A 194 -7.82 -28.91 -25.26
CA ARG A 194 -6.90 -28.66 -24.15
C ARG A 194 -5.47 -28.50 -24.64
N GLU A 195 -5.02 -29.39 -25.52
CA GLU A 195 -3.68 -29.33 -26.12
C GLU A 195 -3.51 -28.08 -27.00
N SER A 196 -4.52 -27.71 -27.78
CA SER A 196 -4.52 -26.49 -28.58
C SER A 196 -4.45 -25.23 -27.71
N ALA A 197 -5.24 -25.16 -26.63
CA ALA A 197 -5.22 -24.04 -25.69
C ALA A 197 -3.87 -23.94 -24.94
N GLN A 198 -3.27 -25.07 -24.57
CA GLN A 198 -1.94 -25.12 -23.95
C GLN A 198 -0.84 -24.59 -24.88
N LYS A 199 -0.87 -25.00 -26.16
CA LYS A 199 0.07 -24.49 -27.18
C LYS A 199 -0.07 -22.99 -27.37
N LYS A 200 -1.30 -22.50 -27.57
CA LYS A 200 -1.59 -21.06 -27.71
C LYS A 200 -1.16 -20.26 -26.47
N ALA A 201 -1.38 -20.80 -25.27
CA ALA A 201 -0.98 -20.14 -24.04
C ALA A 201 0.55 -20.05 -23.89
N LYS A 202 1.28 -21.07 -24.35
CA LYS A 202 2.74 -21.06 -24.40
C LYS A 202 3.26 -20.01 -25.38
N GLU A 203 2.73 -20.00 -26.61
CA GLU A 203 3.10 -19.01 -27.64
C GLU A 203 2.81 -17.57 -27.19
N LEU A 204 1.62 -17.33 -26.64
CA LEU A 204 1.26 -16.01 -26.12
C LEU A 204 2.12 -15.62 -24.92
N GLY A 205 2.42 -16.57 -24.03
CA GLY A 205 3.33 -16.34 -22.90
C GLY A 205 4.74 -15.95 -23.34
N GLU A 206 5.23 -16.51 -24.45
CA GLU A 206 6.51 -16.14 -25.07
C GLU A 206 6.47 -14.72 -25.66
N GLN A 207 5.38 -14.36 -26.35
CA GLN A 207 5.19 -13.00 -26.88
C GLN A 207 5.10 -11.94 -25.77
N LEU A 208 4.31 -12.20 -24.73
CA LEU A 208 4.11 -11.27 -23.61
C LEU A 208 5.35 -11.15 -22.72
N ALA A 209 6.22 -12.16 -22.69
CA ALA A 209 7.49 -12.09 -21.96
C ALA A 209 8.39 -10.96 -22.49
N VAL A 210 8.36 -10.69 -23.80
CA VAL A 210 9.06 -9.55 -24.41
C VAL A 210 8.47 -8.22 -23.92
N GLN A 211 7.16 -8.19 -23.68
CA GLN A 211 6.43 -7.06 -23.09
C GLN A 211 6.49 -7.04 -21.56
N ARG A 212 7.60 -7.51 -20.96
CA ARG A 212 7.89 -7.47 -19.52
C ARG A 212 6.93 -8.27 -18.61
N HIS A 213 6.17 -9.21 -19.15
CA HIS A 213 5.38 -10.14 -18.34
C HIS A 213 6.27 -11.28 -17.82
N HIS A 214 5.99 -11.78 -16.61
CA HIS A 214 6.67 -12.94 -16.05
C HIS A 214 5.86 -14.20 -16.27
N ARG A 215 6.48 -15.26 -16.79
CA ARG A 215 5.79 -16.54 -17.03
C ARG A 215 5.77 -17.36 -15.75
N VAL A 216 4.59 -17.90 -15.43
CA VAL A 216 4.36 -18.79 -14.28
C VAL A 216 3.48 -19.97 -14.71
N THR A 217 3.35 -20.96 -13.83
CA THR A 217 2.43 -22.07 -14.04
C THR A 217 1.05 -21.69 -13.49
N CYS A 218 -0.01 -21.88 -14.28
CA CYS A 218 -1.37 -21.61 -13.84
C CYS A 218 -1.81 -22.60 -12.74
N PRO A 219 -2.33 -22.13 -11.58
CA PRO A 219 -2.79 -23.03 -10.51
C PRO A 219 -4.06 -23.81 -10.87
N ALA A 220 -4.86 -23.34 -11.84
CA ALA A 220 -6.07 -24.03 -12.29
C ALA A 220 -5.77 -25.14 -13.30
N CYS A 221 -5.13 -24.79 -14.43
CA CYS A 221 -4.98 -25.68 -15.59
C CYS A 221 -3.54 -26.14 -15.88
N GLN A 222 -2.56 -25.74 -15.06
CA GLN A 222 -1.13 -26.08 -15.20
C GLN A 222 -0.48 -25.62 -16.52
N SER A 223 -1.18 -24.83 -17.33
CA SER A 223 -0.63 -24.23 -18.55
C SER A 223 0.27 -23.04 -18.21
N VAL A 224 1.08 -22.61 -19.18
CA VAL A 224 1.83 -21.34 -19.07
C VAL A 224 0.84 -20.18 -18.93
N ALA A 225 1.09 -19.33 -17.94
CA ALA A 225 0.33 -18.12 -17.66
C ALA A 225 1.30 -16.97 -17.38
N THR A 226 0.78 -15.76 -17.26
CA THR A 226 1.59 -14.56 -17.05
C THR A 226 1.19 -13.81 -15.78
N VAL A 227 2.20 -13.22 -15.14
CA VAL A 227 2.08 -12.29 -14.02
C VAL A 227 2.70 -10.96 -14.42
N GLN A 228 2.08 -9.87 -14.00
CA GLN A 228 2.65 -8.53 -14.07
C GLN A 228 2.75 -7.95 -12.67
N GLY A 229 3.56 -6.89 -12.53
CA GLY A 229 3.82 -6.30 -11.25
C GLY A 229 4.52 -4.96 -11.35
N THR A 230 4.62 -4.29 -10.20
CA THR A 230 5.31 -3.01 -10.07
C THR A 230 6.75 -3.23 -9.56
N PRO A 231 7.74 -2.51 -10.12
CA PRO A 231 9.09 -2.58 -9.60
C PRO A 231 9.20 -1.99 -8.20
N PHE A 232 10.07 -2.57 -7.38
CA PHE A 232 10.40 -2.05 -6.06
C PHE A 232 11.85 -2.36 -5.69
N GLY A 233 12.39 -1.60 -4.74
CA GLY A 233 13.78 -1.74 -4.30
C GLY A 233 14.79 -1.11 -5.25
N LYS A 234 16.08 -1.25 -4.90
CA LYS A 234 17.18 -0.72 -5.71
C LYS A 234 17.43 -1.61 -6.93
N GLU A 235 17.77 -0.97 -8.04
CA GLU A 235 18.24 -1.68 -9.23
C GLU A 235 19.68 -2.15 -9.03
N HIS A 236 19.95 -3.39 -9.44
CA HIS A 236 21.28 -3.96 -9.47
C HIS A 236 21.80 -3.97 -10.89
N VAL A 237 22.73 -3.07 -11.17
CA VAL A 237 23.33 -2.89 -12.49
C VAL A 237 24.63 -3.69 -12.54
N THR A 238 24.79 -4.53 -13.56
CA THR A 238 26.02 -5.27 -13.82
C THR A 238 26.54 -4.86 -15.19
N PRO A 239 27.70 -4.20 -15.29
CA PRO A 239 28.34 -3.95 -16.58
C PRO A 239 28.85 -5.26 -17.16
N GLY A 240 28.50 -5.54 -18.42
CA GLY A 240 29.15 -6.54 -19.27
C GLY A 240 30.01 -5.85 -20.34
N ASP A 241 30.70 -6.64 -21.16
CA ASP A 241 31.68 -6.12 -22.12
C ASP A 241 31.05 -5.15 -23.15
N ASP A 242 29.90 -5.50 -23.73
CA ASP A 242 29.17 -4.66 -24.73
C ASP A 242 27.73 -4.33 -24.31
N ASN A 243 27.32 -4.68 -23.09
CA ASN A 243 25.93 -4.52 -22.64
C ASN A 243 25.83 -4.25 -21.13
N ILE A 244 24.81 -3.51 -20.73
CA ILE A 244 24.49 -3.23 -19.33
C ILE A 244 23.28 -4.07 -18.90
N VAL A 245 23.45 -4.93 -17.91
CA VAL A 245 22.38 -5.80 -17.38
C VAL A 245 21.82 -5.20 -16.10
N VAL A 246 20.55 -4.83 -16.13
CA VAL A 246 19.81 -4.30 -14.97
C VAL A 246 18.91 -5.39 -14.40
N ARG A 247 19.04 -5.68 -13.10
CA ARG A 247 18.15 -6.56 -12.35
C ARG A 247 17.30 -5.75 -11.38
N GLN A 248 15.99 -5.96 -11.43
CA GLN A 248 15.01 -5.22 -10.60
C GLN A 248 14.00 -6.19 -9.99
N SER A 249 13.74 -6.05 -8.69
CA SER A 249 12.70 -6.81 -8.00
C SER A 249 11.32 -6.26 -8.37
N ILE A 250 10.39 -7.16 -8.66
CA ILE A 250 9.03 -6.84 -9.08
C ILE A 250 8.04 -7.48 -8.11
N SER A 251 7.09 -6.69 -7.62
CA SER A 251 5.99 -7.15 -6.78
C SER A 251 4.78 -7.46 -7.66
N PRO A 252 4.29 -8.72 -7.69
CA PRO A 252 3.11 -9.10 -8.47
C PRO A 252 1.87 -8.26 -8.13
N THR A 253 1.13 -7.84 -9.15
CA THR A 253 -0.13 -7.10 -9.01
C THR A 253 -1.28 -7.72 -9.79
N SER A 254 -0.99 -8.48 -10.85
CA SER A 254 -2.03 -9.18 -11.64
C SER A 254 -1.53 -10.51 -12.20
N PHE A 255 -2.45 -11.46 -12.38
CA PHE A 255 -2.24 -12.75 -13.02
C PHE A 255 -3.29 -12.99 -14.10
N CYS A 256 -2.88 -13.57 -15.23
CA CYS A 256 -3.78 -13.95 -16.31
C CYS A 256 -3.35 -15.28 -16.95
N CYS A 257 -4.31 -16.18 -17.16
CA CYS A 257 -4.12 -17.41 -17.92
C CYS A 257 -5.01 -17.43 -19.17
N SER A 258 -4.41 -17.44 -20.36
CA SER A 258 -5.12 -17.51 -21.64
C SER A 258 -5.70 -18.89 -21.96
N ALA A 259 -5.19 -19.98 -21.37
CA ALA A 259 -5.69 -21.33 -21.61
C ALA A 259 -7.07 -21.57 -20.94
N CYS A 260 -7.15 -21.31 -19.63
CA CYS A 260 -8.36 -21.54 -18.84
C CYS A 260 -9.20 -20.28 -18.60
N GLY A 261 -8.63 -19.08 -18.74
CA GLY A 261 -9.32 -17.80 -18.52
C GLY A 261 -9.22 -17.24 -17.10
N LEU A 262 -8.54 -17.94 -16.16
CA LEU A 262 -8.38 -17.46 -14.79
C LEU A 262 -7.64 -16.12 -14.75
N ARG A 263 -8.23 -15.14 -14.06
CA ARG A 263 -7.65 -13.83 -13.75
C ARG A 263 -7.70 -13.59 -12.25
N LEU A 264 -6.62 -13.06 -11.69
CA LEU A 264 -6.52 -12.67 -10.29
C LEU A 264 -5.87 -11.29 -10.21
N GLU A 265 -6.37 -10.45 -9.31
CA GLU A 265 -5.92 -9.06 -9.17
C GLU A 265 -5.59 -8.72 -7.71
N GLY A 266 -4.52 -7.96 -7.52
CA GLY A 266 -4.07 -7.52 -6.22
C GLY A 266 -3.28 -8.58 -5.43
N TYR A 267 -2.49 -8.11 -4.48
CA TYR A 267 -1.56 -8.94 -3.71
C TYR A 267 -2.29 -10.06 -2.92
N ALA A 268 -3.44 -9.76 -2.31
CA ALA A 268 -4.16 -10.72 -1.49
C ALA A 268 -4.64 -11.95 -2.28
N GLU A 269 -5.16 -11.74 -3.50
CA GLU A 269 -5.61 -12.85 -4.36
C GLU A 269 -4.43 -13.68 -4.88
N LEU A 270 -3.34 -13.00 -5.28
CA LEU A 270 -2.13 -13.66 -5.76
C LEU A 270 -1.46 -14.46 -4.66
N GLN A 271 -1.40 -13.93 -3.44
CA GLN A 271 -0.85 -14.64 -2.29
C GLN A 271 -1.67 -15.89 -1.96
N ALA A 272 -3.00 -15.80 -1.99
CA ALA A 272 -3.89 -16.95 -1.79
C ALA A 272 -3.68 -18.05 -2.86
N ALA A 273 -3.26 -17.68 -4.07
CA ALA A 273 -2.92 -18.60 -5.15
C ALA A 273 -1.45 -19.06 -5.18
N ASN A 274 -0.63 -18.70 -4.17
CA ASN A 274 0.84 -18.91 -4.14
C ASN A 274 1.60 -18.22 -5.30
N LEU A 275 1.09 -17.09 -5.77
CA LEU A 275 1.64 -16.25 -6.83
C LEU A 275 2.07 -14.86 -6.32
N GLY A 276 1.98 -14.60 -5.01
CA GLY A 276 2.32 -13.31 -4.39
C GLY A 276 3.81 -13.08 -4.11
N GLY A 277 4.67 -14.08 -4.38
CA GLY A 277 6.12 -13.93 -4.22
C GLY A 277 6.72 -12.93 -5.21
N HIS A 278 7.65 -12.10 -4.75
CA HIS A 278 8.39 -11.20 -5.65
C HIS A 278 9.25 -12.00 -6.63
N TYR A 279 9.46 -11.43 -7.82
CA TYR A 279 10.34 -12.02 -8.85
C TYR A 279 11.33 -10.97 -9.37
N THR A 280 12.45 -11.43 -9.92
CA THR A 280 13.46 -10.53 -10.49
C THR A 280 13.26 -10.41 -11.99
N ARG A 281 13.11 -9.18 -12.48
CA ARG A 281 13.15 -8.85 -13.90
C ARG A 281 14.59 -8.50 -14.29
N ARG A 282 15.05 -9.05 -15.41
CA ARG A 282 16.34 -8.74 -16.03
C ARG A 282 16.09 -8.00 -17.34
N THR A 283 16.65 -6.81 -17.47
CA THR A 283 16.67 -6.03 -18.72
C THR A 283 18.12 -5.86 -19.15
N THR A 284 18.39 -5.96 -20.44
CA THR A 284 19.70 -5.70 -21.04
C THR A 284 19.58 -4.45 -21.89
N TYR A 285 20.53 -3.54 -21.76
CA TYR A 285 20.63 -2.29 -22.51
C TYR A 285 21.99 -2.25 -23.21
N SER A 286 22.09 -1.55 -24.35
CA SER A 286 23.39 -1.10 -24.83
C SER A 286 23.94 0.04 -23.94
N PRO A 287 25.26 0.30 -23.94
CA PRO A 287 25.80 1.46 -23.24
C PRO A 287 25.17 2.78 -23.69
N GLU A 288 24.93 2.95 -24.98
CA GLU A 288 24.30 4.16 -25.53
C GLU A 288 22.87 4.33 -25.02
N GLU A 289 22.06 3.27 -25.03
CA GLU A 289 20.68 3.27 -24.53
C GLU A 289 20.60 3.54 -23.03
N TYR A 290 21.51 2.96 -22.25
CA TYR A 290 21.48 3.07 -20.79
C TYR A 290 21.94 4.45 -20.30
N TYR A 291 22.95 5.04 -20.94
CA TYR A 291 23.47 6.36 -20.58
C TYR A 291 22.79 7.51 -21.34
N GLY A 292 21.90 7.20 -22.30
CA GLY A 292 21.22 8.21 -23.12
C GLY A 292 22.17 8.99 -24.03
N LEU A 293 23.18 8.31 -24.57
CA LEU A 293 24.16 8.95 -25.46
C LEU A 293 23.51 9.18 -26.84
N VAL A 294 23.50 10.43 -27.30
CA VAL A 294 23.03 10.79 -28.64
C VAL A 294 24.15 10.51 -29.64
N ASP A 295 23.80 9.83 -30.73
CA ASP A 295 24.72 9.56 -31.84
C ASP A 295 25.18 10.90 -32.47
N PRO A 296 26.50 11.18 -32.58
CA PRO A 296 27.03 12.39 -33.19
C PRO A 296 26.44 12.73 -34.57
N GLU A 297 26.02 11.73 -35.35
CA GLU A 297 25.49 11.92 -36.70
C GLU A 297 23.99 12.31 -36.72
N ASN A 298 23.26 12.18 -35.61
CA ASN A 298 21.84 12.54 -35.47
C ASN A 298 21.62 13.78 -34.58
N LEU A 299 22.62 14.64 -34.43
CA LEU A 299 22.54 15.83 -33.56
C LEU A 299 21.57 16.91 -34.07
N GLU A 300 21.42 17.06 -35.39
CA GLU A 300 20.63 18.14 -36.01
C GLU A 300 19.19 18.23 -35.51
N PRO A 301 18.36 17.16 -35.52
CA PRO A 301 16.99 17.24 -35.01
C PRO A 301 16.91 17.49 -33.49
N TYR A 302 17.90 17.03 -32.71
CA TYR A 302 17.95 17.27 -31.27
C TYR A 302 18.33 18.72 -30.94
N ILE A 303 19.19 19.33 -31.77
CA ILE A 303 19.53 20.76 -31.69
C ILE A 303 18.31 21.62 -32.07
N GLU A 304 17.57 21.25 -33.11
CA GLU A 304 16.36 21.98 -33.53
C GLU A 304 15.26 21.97 -32.44
N GLU A 305 15.01 20.82 -31.81
CA GLU A 305 14.05 20.70 -30.70
C GLU A 305 14.51 21.48 -29.45
N TYR A 306 15.82 21.50 -29.16
CA TYR A 306 16.38 22.30 -28.06
C TYR A 306 16.29 23.80 -28.33
N LEU A 307 16.50 24.23 -29.58
CA LEU A 307 16.37 25.64 -29.99
C LEU A 307 14.92 26.12 -29.98
N GLN A 308 13.97 25.29 -30.41
CA GLN A 308 12.53 25.60 -30.31
C GLN A 308 12.07 25.77 -28.86
N ASN A 309 12.55 24.91 -27.95
CA ASN A 309 12.24 25.05 -26.53
C ASN A 309 12.89 26.30 -25.90
N LEU A 310 14.00 26.80 -26.44
CA LEU A 310 14.59 28.08 -26.00
C LEU A 310 13.78 29.30 -26.48
N GLU A 311 13.18 29.26 -27.67
CA GLU A 311 12.30 30.32 -28.18
C GLU A 311 10.98 30.43 -27.40
N GLU A 312 10.49 29.35 -26.76
CA GLU A 312 9.32 29.39 -25.88
C GLU A 312 9.59 30.13 -24.57
N TYR A 313 10.82 30.12 -24.04
CA TYR A 313 11.19 30.82 -22.81
C TYR A 313 11.41 32.33 -22.98
N ASP A 314 11.74 32.80 -24.18
CA ASP A 314 11.91 34.24 -24.48
C ASP A 314 10.58 34.96 -24.74
N ASN A 315 9.44 34.24 -24.71
CA ASN A 315 8.10 34.78 -24.90
C ASN A 315 7.25 34.89 -23.61
N GLU A 316 7.86 34.73 -22.43
CA GLU A 316 7.27 35.07 -21.12
C GLU A 316 7.76 36.42 -20.56
#